data_AF-A0A4Y9YTZ2-F1
#
_entry.id   AF-A0A4Y9YTZ2-F1
#
_cell.length_a   1.000
_cell.length_b   1.000
_cell.length_c   1.000
_cell.angle_alpha   90.00
_cell.angle_beta   90.00
_cell.angle_gamma   90.00
#
_symmetry.space_group_name_H-M   'P 1'
#
loop_
_entity.id
_entity.type
_entity.pdbx_description
1 polymer ?
#
loop_
_entity_poly.entity_id
_entity_poly.type
_entity_poly.pdbx_seq_one_letter_code
_entity_poly.pdbx_strand_id
1 'polypeptide(L)'
;MAPSPQCTALAAAISRKGVSYGQLAGQLGTTEQHVIDIVTGKTTATTAEFNSLARALGITDVPPHDGAHSTKPLTSKPPSHPTMSLIHALVAQGATILAEHQAGQRDFSQATQTILSRIPPNNSKLTYVWEQYLFHYISEGGFTYLVMADDSAGRRMPFTFLGELQRKACVPPILLPAPGSAPDLSSPSSASYRSS
;
A
#
# COMPACT_ATOMS: atom_id res chain seq x y z
N MET A 1 32.96 37.13 -0.31
CA MET A 1 32.20 36.80 -1.54
C MET A 1 31.00 35.97 -1.11
N ALA A 2 29.77 36.45 -1.27
CA ALA A 2 28.60 35.66 -0.88
C ALA A 2 28.46 34.46 -1.83
N PRO A 3 28.26 33.23 -1.32
CA PRO A 3 28.09 32.05 -2.16
C PRO A 3 26.82 32.19 -3.01
N SER A 4 26.95 31.94 -4.31
CA SER A 4 25.85 32.08 -5.27
C SER A 4 24.82 30.96 -5.08
N PRO A 5 23.57 31.28 -4.71
CA PRO A 5 22.49 30.30 -4.65
C PRO A 5 22.27 29.63 -6.01
N GLN A 6 22.22 28.30 -6.05
CA GLN A 6 21.99 27.53 -7.29
C GLN A 6 20.57 27.73 -7.83
N CYS A 7 19.61 28.05 -6.94
CA CYS A 7 18.23 28.30 -7.33
C CYS A 7 17.97 29.81 -7.46
N THR A 8 17.72 30.28 -8.68
CA THR A 8 17.39 31.70 -8.96
C THR A 8 16.20 32.20 -8.14
N ALA A 9 15.21 31.34 -7.90
CA ALA A 9 14.05 31.66 -7.06
C ALA A 9 14.44 31.91 -5.59
N LEU A 10 15.38 31.12 -5.07
CA LEU A 10 15.88 31.25 -3.70
C LEU A 10 16.78 32.48 -3.57
N ALA A 11 17.60 32.77 -4.59
CA ALA A 11 18.41 33.98 -4.70
C ALA A 11 17.56 35.26 -4.63
N ALA A 12 16.47 35.28 -5.41
CA ALA A 12 15.54 36.38 -5.46
C ALA A 12 14.80 36.53 -4.13
N ALA A 13 14.39 35.43 -3.49
CA ALA A 13 13.70 35.46 -2.20
C ALA A 13 14.59 36.01 -1.07
N ILE A 14 15.83 35.56 -0.98
CA ILE A 14 16.80 36.03 0.02
C ILE A 14 17.10 37.52 -0.20
N SER A 15 17.36 37.92 -1.45
CA SER A 15 17.66 39.32 -1.78
C SER A 15 16.48 40.26 -1.55
N ARG A 16 15.23 39.80 -1.79
CA ARG A 16 14.01 40.60 -1.57
C ARG A 16 13.71 40.82 -0.10
N LYS A 17 14.00 39.84 0.77
CA LYS A 17 13.72 39.93 2.20
C LYS A 17 14.90 40.49 3.00
N GLY A 18 16.10 40.52 2.43
CA GLY A 18 17.30 41.08 3.06
C GLY A 18 17.78 40.29 4.28
N VAL A 19 17.43 39.02 4.38
CA VAL A 19 17.87 38.13 5.48
C VAL A 19 19.27 37.57 5.20
N SER A 20 20.15 37.62 6.20
CA SER A 20 21.48 37.03 6.12
C SER A 20 21.46 35.53 6.43
N TYR A 21 22.48 34.79 5.94
CA TYR A 21 22.60 33.35 6.20
C TYR A 21 22.69 33.02 7.69
N GLY A 22 23.39 33.84 8.48
CA GLY A 22 23.44 33.69 9.94
C GLY A 22 22.08 33.84 10.61
N GLN A 23 21.20 34.70 10.08
CA GLN A 23 19.86 34.90 10.63
C GLN A 23 18.92 33.74 10.28
N LEU A 24 19.07 33.15 9.09
CA LEU A 24 18.41 31.90 8.71
C LEU A 24 18.90 30.74 9.58
N ALA A 25 20.21 30.65 9.83
CA ALA A 25 20.81 29.62 10.67
C ALA A 25 20.28 29.65 12.11
N GLY A 26 20.15 30.85 12.70
CA GLY A 26 19.55 31.03 14.01
C GLY A 26 18.08 30.59 14.09
N GLN A 27 17.30 30.79 13.03
CA GLN A 27 15.91 30.33 12.96
C GLN A 27 15.77 28.82 12.72
N LEU A 28 16.73 28.23 12.03
CA LEU A 28 16.81 26.80 11.74
C LEU A 28 17.44 25.99 12.88
N GLY A 29 18.08 26.65 13.85
CA GLY A 29 18.87 26.00 14.89
C GLY A 29 20.09 25.26 14.33
N THR A 30 20.63 25.71 13.19
CA THR A 30 21.76 25.08 12.50
C THR A 30 22.92 26.06 12.32
N THR A 31 24.01 25.63 11.70
CA THR A 31 25.16 26.48 11.42
C THR A 31 24.98 27.25 10.12
N GLU A 32 25.56 28.45 10.05
CA GLU A 32 25.55 29.28 8.83
C GLU A 32 26.10 28.51 7.61
N GLN A 33 27.14 27.71 7.84
CA GLN A 33 27.76 26.90 6.80
C GLN A 33 26.80 25.85 6.24
N HIS A 34 25.98 25.22 7.08
CA HIS A 34 24.98 24.24 6.64
C HIS A 34 23.87 24.90 5.80
N VAL A 35 23.45 26.12 6.16
CA VAL A 35 22.50 26.90 5.34
C VAL A 35 23.10 27.24 3.99
N ILE A 36 24.37 27.65 3.95
CA ILE A 36 25.09 27.89 2.70
C ILE A 36 25.13 26.62 1.85
N ASP A 37 25.46 25.48 2.44
CA ASP A 37 25.56 24.21 1.72
C ASP A 37 24.19 23.77 1.16
N ILE A 38 23.10 24.03 1.88
CA ILE A 38 21.73 23.84 1.39
C ILE A 38 21.41 24.77 0.21
N VAL A 39 21.66 26.07 0.36
CA VAL A 39 21.31 27.11 -0.62
C VAL A 39 22.16 26.99 -1.89
N THR A 40 23.38 26.48 -1.75
CA THR A 40 24.30 26.17 -2.86
C THR A 40 24.13 24.75 -3.41
N GLY A 41 23.18 23.97 -2.88
CA GLY A 41 22.86 22.63 -3.37
C GLY A 41 23.95 21.57 -3.09
N LYS A 42 24.90 21.85 -2.19
CA LYS A 42 25.90 20.87 -1.71
C LYS A 42 25.29 19.82 -0.79
N THR A 43 24.25 20.19 -0.05
CA THR A 43 23.55 19.30 0.88
C THR A 43 22.04 19.39 0.66
N THR A 44 21.35 18.26 0.68
CA THR A 44 19.88 18.23 0.59
C THR A 44 19.27 18.61 1.94
N ALA A 45 18.52 19.71 1.97
CA ALA A 45 17.77 20.12 3.16
C ALA A 45 16.70 19.09 3.54
N THR A 46 16.50 18.92 4.84
CA THR A 46 15.36 18.20 5.39
C THR A 46 14.08 19.03 5.23
N THR A 47 12.92 18.37 5.28
CA THR A 47 11.61 19.05 5.18
C THR A 47 11.41 20.11 6.26
N ALA A 48 11.92 19.88 7.47
CA ALA A 48 11.86 20.86 8.56
C ALA A 48 12.66 22.13 8.23
N GLU A 49 13.83 21.97 7.63
CA GLU A 49 14.68 23.08 7.20
C GLU A 49 14.06 23.83 6.03
N PHE A 50 13.50 23.11 5.05
CA PHE A 50 12.79 23.72 3.92
C PHE A 50 11.56 24.52 4.36
N ASN A 51 10.73 23.96 5.25
CA ASN A 51 9.55 24.64 5.79
C ASN A 51 9.93 25.89 6.59
N SER A 52 11.04 25.82 7.33
CA SER A 52 11.56 26.93 8.11
C SER A 52 12.11 28.03 7.20
N LEU A 53 12.85 27.67 6.13
CA LEU A 53 13.29 28.61 5.08
C LEU A 53 12.10 29.25 4.35
N ALA A 54 11.06 28.46 4.00
CA ALA A 54 9.87 28.96 3.32
C ALA A 54 9.10 29.97 4.19
N ARG A 55 8.93 29.67 5.49
CA ARG A 55 8.36 30.63 6.47
C ARG A 55 9.26 31.85 6.65
N ALA A 56 10.56 31.63 6.80
CA ALA A 56 11.55 32.68 6.96
C ALA A 56 11.66 33.58 5.73
N LEU A 57 11.28 33.11 4.54
CA LEU A 57 11.26 33.88 3.29
C LEU A 57 9.86 34.38 2.89
N GLY A 58 8.82 34.01 3.64
CA GLY A 58 7.43 34.42 3.35
C GLY A 58 6.86 33.77 2.08
N ILE A 59 7.44 32.65 1.63
CA ILE A 59 6.90 31.84 0.54
C ILE A 59 5.89 30.88 1.17
N THR A 60 4.70 31.39 1.47
CA THR A 60 3.58 30.61 2.03
C THR A 60 2.42 30.40 1.05
N ASP A 61 2.58 30.80 -0.20
CA ASP A 61 1.70 30.30 -1.26
C ASP A 61 2.22 28.95 -1.74
N VAL A 62 1.38 27.94 -1.52
CA VAL A 62 1.54 26.58 -2.01
C VAL A 62 1.89 26.64 -3.51
N PRO A 63 3.11 26.25 -3.94
CA PRO A 63 3.46 26.33 -5.35
C PRO A 63 2.57 25.36 -6.15
N PRO A 64 2.08 25.75 -7.33
CA PRO A 64 1.39 24.83 -8.22
C PRO A 64 2.34 23.68 -8.59
N HIS A 65 1.79 22.48 -8.62
CA HIS A 65 2.52 21.24 -8.86
C HIS A 65 3.03 21.17 -10.30
N ASP A 66 4.28 21.57 -10.53
CA ASP A 66 5.05 21.14 -11.70
C ASP A 66 6.21 20.23 -11.26
N GLY A 67 6.24 19.04 -11.86
CA GLY A 67 6.97 17.85 -11.42
C GLY A 67 8.50 17.87 -11.58
N ALA A 68 9.17 18.90 -11.07
CA ALA A 68 10.64 19.00 -11.06
C ALA A 68 11.30 18.80 -9.68
N HIS A 69 10.52 18.56 -8.61
CA HIS A 69 11.06 18.35 -7.26
C HIS A 69 10.76 16.92 -6.75
N SER A 70 11.73 16.01 -6.91
CA SER A 70 11.79 14.79 -6.10
C SER A 70 12.27 15.15 -4.68
N THR A 71 11.36 15.58 -3.83
CA THR A 71 11.55 15.48 -2.37
C THR A 71 10.55 14.46 -1.85
N LYS A 72 11.06 13.27 -1.49
CA LYS A 72 10.28 12.24 -0.82
C LYS A 72 9.85 12.80 0.54
N PRO A 73 8.56 13.04 0.80
CA PRO A 73 8.15 13.45 2.12
C PRO A 73 8.14 12.20 3.02
N LEU A 74 9.05 12.12 4.00
CA LEU A 74 8.81 11.32 5.20
C LEU A 74 7.72 12.04 6.00
N THR A 75 6.46 11.79 5.67
CA THR A 75 5.34 12.18 6.51
C THR A 75 5.27 11.20 7.67
N SER A 76 5.44 11.73 8.87
CA SER A 76 4.98 11.15 10.13
C SER A 76 3.53 10.68 10.01
N LYS A 77 3.32 9.36 9.84
CA LYS A 77 2.03 8.72 10.13
C LYS A 77 2.12 8.15 11.55
N PRO A 78 1.22 8.50 12.48
CA PRO A 78 1.20 7.89 13.81
C PRO A 78 0.96 6.36 13.66
N PRO A 79 1.46 5.52 14.57
CA PRO A 79 1.34 4.08 14.42
C PRO A 79 -0.11 3.68 14.71
N SER A 80 -0.76 2.89 13.84
CA SER A 80 -1.86 2.00 14.25
C SER A 80 -2.55 1.20 13.15
N HIS A 81 -2.07 1.15 11.90
CA HIS A 81 -2.49 0.05 11.02
C HIS A 81 -1.27 -0.48 10.29
N PRO A 82 -1.00 -1.80 10.32
CA PRO A 82 -0.03 -2.38 9.40
C PRO A 82 -0.38 -1.87 8.00
N THR A 83 0.64 -1.66 7.17
CA THR A 83 0.50 -1.41 5.73
C THR A 83 -0.18 -2.63 5.09
N MET A 84 -1.46 -2.80 5.36
CA MET A 84 -2.29 -3.88 4.85
C MET A 84 -2.80 -3.41 3.52
N SER A 85 -2.06 -3.78 2.48
CA SER A 85 -2.40 -3.55 1.09
C SER A 85 -3.78 -4.12 0.72
N LEU A 86 -4.27 -5.10 1.49
CA LEU A 86 -5.59 -5.70 1.38
C LEU A 86 -6.35 -5.51 2.70
N ILE A 87 -7.53 -4.92 2.63
CA ILE A 87 -8.30 -4.46 3.80
C ILE A 87 -9.44 -5.42 4.12
N HIS A 88 -10.14 -5.84 3.08
CA HIS A 88 -11.33 -6.67 3.19
C HIS A 88 -11.45 -7.57 1.97
N ALA A 89 -11.73 -8.86 2.16
CA ALA A 89 -11.92 -9.83 1.10
C ALA A 89 -13.19 -10.64 1.34
N LEU A 90 -13.90 -11.00 0.28
CA LEU A 90 -15.12 -11.79 0.38
C LEU A 90 -15.40 -12.61 -0.87
N VAL A 91 -16.25 -13.61 -0.68
CA VAL A 91 -16.85 -14.44 -1.73
C VAL A 91 -18.36 -14.33 -1.57
N ALA A 92 -19.05 -13.98 -2.65
CA ALA A 92 -20.49 -13.82 -2.68
C ALA A 92 -21.11 -14.56 -3.87
N GLN A 93 -22.39 -14.91 -3.75
CA GLN A 93 -23.23 -15.37 -4.84
C GLN A 93 -24.39 -14.37 -4.99
N GLY A 94 -24.31 -13.52 -6.02
CA GLY A 94 -25.18 -12.35 -6.13
C GLY A 94 -24.97 -11.39 -4.94
N ALA A 95 -26.03 -11.12 -4.18
CA ALA A 95 -25.99 -10.27 -2.98
C ALA A 95 -25.64 -11.04 -1.68
N THR A 96 -25.61 -12.36 -1.73
CA THR A 96 -25.39 -13.21 -0.55
C THR A 96 -23.89 -13.44 -0.34
N ILE A 97 -23.36 -12.94 0.77
CA ILE A 97 -21.97 -13.18 1.18
C ILE A 97 -21.85 -14.58 1.77
N LEU A 98 -20.98 -15.41 1.20
CA LEU A 98 -20.73 -16.78 1.64
C LEU A 98 -19.58 -16.84 2.66
N ALA A 99 -18.55 -16.04 2.43
CA ALA A 99 -17.41 -15.91 3.32
C ALA A 99 -16.82 -14.51 3.19
N GLU A 100 -16.41 -13.92 4.30
CA GLU A 100 -15.73 -12.63 4.32
C GLU A 100 -14.64 -12.61 5.39
N HIS A 101 -13.64 -11.76 5.15
CA HIS A 101 -12.55 -11.51 6.08
C HIS A 101 -12.21 -10.03 6.08
N GLN A 102 -12.09 -9.44 7.27
CA GLN A 102 -11.70 -8.07 7.49
C GLN A 102 -10.38 -8.04 8.28
N ALA A 103 -9.38 -7.34 7.74
CA ALA A 103 -8.07 -7.20 8.37
C ALA A 103 -7.97 -5.96 9.29
N GLY A 104 -9.04 -5.16 9.38
CA GLY A 104 -9.10 -3.92 10.15
C GLY A 104 -10.34 -3.78 11.02
N GLN A 105 -10.41 -2.70 11.79
CA GLN A 105 -11.54 -2.39 12.70
C GLN A 105 -12.66 -1.57 12.03
N ARG A 106 -12.49 -1.14 10.77
CA ARG A 106 -13.53 -0.39 10.05
C ARG A 106 -14.57 -1.31 9.45
N ASP A 107 -15.82 -0.94 9.63
CA ASP A 107 -16.97 -1.57 8.98
C ASP A 107 -17.11 -1.04 7.54
N PHE A 108 -17.14 -1.96 6.58
CA PHE A 108 -17.34 -1.70 5.16
C PHE A 108 -18.56 -2.43 4.58
N SER A 109 -19.39 -3.04 5.43
CA SER A 109 -20.47 -3.92 5.00
C SER A 109 -21.50 -3.20 4.13
N GLN A 110 -21.79 -1.92 4.41
CA GLN A 110 -22.69 -1.11 3.58
C GLN A 110 -22.11 -0.85 2.17
N ALA A 111 -20.83 -0.52 2.08
CA ALA A 111 -20.15 -0.27 0.81
C ALA A 111 -20.06 -1.55 -0.02
N THR A 112 -19.70 -2.66 0.63
CA THR A 112 -19.70 -4.00 0.05
C THR A 112 -21.05 -4.38 -0.55
N GLN A 113 -22.14 -4.25 0.21
CA GLN A 113 -23.49 -4.57 -0.28
C GLN A 113 -23.90 -3.70 -1.47
N THR A 114 -23.56 -2.41 -1.42
CA THR A 114 -23.81 -1.48 -2.52
C THR A 114 -23.07 -1.93 -3.78
N ILE A 115 -21.80 -2.32 -3.67
CA ILE A 115 -21.01 -2.76 -4.82
C ILE A 115 -21.50 -4.10 -5.36
N LEU A 116 -21.84 -5.06 -4.51
CA LEU A 116 -22.42 -6.34 -4.93
C LEU A 116 -23.71 -6.14 -5.73
N SER A 117 -24.56 -5.18 -5.35
CA SER A 117 -25.78 -4.84 -6.10
C SER A 117 -25.53 -4.23 -7.48
N ARG A 118 -24.33 -3.68 -7.72
CA ARG A 118 -23.93 -3.05 -8.99
C ARG A 118 -23.19 -4.01 -9.93
N ILE A 119 -22.65 -5.12 -9.40
CA ILE A 119 -21.92 -6.10 -10.19
C ILE A 119 -22.94 -6.89 -11.04
N PRO A 120 -22.81 -6.87 -12.38
CA PRO A 120 -23.69 -7.65 -13.23
C PRO A 120 -23.45 -9.15 -13.00
N PRO A 121 -24.48 -10.00 -13.16
CA PRO A 121 -24.35 -11.46 -13.00
C PRO A 121 -23.46 -12.11 -14.09
N ASN A 122 -22.99 -11.33 -15.07
CA ASN A 122 -22.15 -11.78 -16.15
C ASN A 122 -20.69 -11.92 -15.69
N ASN A 123 -19.97 -12.87 -16.29
CA ASN A 123 -18.55 -13.04 -16.04
C ASN A 123 -17.80 -11.74 -16.37
N SER A 124 -17.13 -11.15 -15.39
CA SER A 124 -16.45 -9.87 -15.55
C SER A 124 -15.35 -9.69 -14.50
N LYS A 125 -14.31 -8.94 -14.86
CA LYS A 125 -13.19 -8.61 -13.99
C LYS A 125 -12.92 -7.12 -14.09
N LEU A 126 -13.14 -6.39 -13.01
CA LEU A 126 -13.04 -4.93 -13.02
C LEU A 126 -12.64 -4.40 -11.64
N THR A 127 -12.26 -3.12 -11.59
CA THR A 127 -11.91 -2.39 -10.37
C THR A 127 -12.83 -1.20 -10.24
N TYR A 128 -13.59 -1.13 -9.15
CA TYR A 128 -14.36 0.05 -8.77
C TYR A 128 -13.52 0.93 -7.86
N VAL A 129 -13.55 2.24 -8.14
CA VAL A 129 -12.93 3.24 -7.28
C VAL A 129 -14.04 3.78 -6.37
N TRP A 130 -13.82 3.75 -5.06
CA TRP A 130 -14.73 4.33 -4.08
C TRP A 130 -13.93 5.09 -3.03
N GLU A 131 -14.08 6.41 -3.01
CA GLU A 131 -13.26 7.31 -2.22
C GLU A 131 -11.75 7.09 -2.48
N GLN A 132 -11.00 6.70 -1.44
CA GLN A 132 -9.56 6.38 -1.49
C GLN A 132 -9.29 4.88 -1.66
N TYR A 133 -10.33 4.06 -1.87
CA TYR A 133 -10.24 2.61 -1.91
C TYR A 133 -10.54 2.05 -3.29
N LEU A 134 -9.86 0.93 -3.58
CA LEU A 134 -10.05 0.17 -4.81
C LEU A 134 -10.69 -1.17 -4.49
N PHE A 135 -11.84 -1.42 -5.11
CA PHE A 135 -12.58 -2.67 -5.02
C PHE A 135 -12.32 -3.46 -6.28
N HIS A 136 -11.47 -4.46 -6.18
CA HIS A 136 -11.19 -5.39 -7.27
C HIS A 136 -12.15 -6.55 -7.16
N TYR A 137 -12.76 -6.95 -8.27
CA TYR A 137 -13.60 -8.14 -8.28
C TYR A 137 -13.39 -9.01 -9.52
N ILE A 138 -13.70 -10.29 -9.37
CA ILE A 138 -13.84 -11.29 -10.43
C ILE A 138 -15.20 -11.95 -10.23
N SER A 139 -16.08 -11.82 -11.22
CA SER A 139 -17.33 -12.56 -11.31
C SER A 139 -17.14 -13.69 -12.31
N GLU A 140 -17.36 -14.93 -11.87
CA GLU A 140 -17.27 -16.12 -12.72
C GLU A 140 -18.15 -17.25 -12.18
N GLY A 141 -18.95 -17.87 -13.06
CA GLY A 141 -19.76 -19.04 -12.71
C GLY A 141 -20.84 -18.76 -11.66
N GLY A 142 -21.33 -17.51 -11.61
CA GLY A 142 -22.31 -17.05 -10.62
C GLY A 142 -21.72 -16.69 -9.24
N PHE A 143 -20.40 -16.82 -9.06
CA PHE A 143 -19.69 -16.37 -7.87
C PHE A 143 -18.94 -15.07 -8.11
N THR A 144 -18.94 -14.20 -7.12
CA THR A 144 -18.21 -12.93 -7.11
C THR A 144 -17.14 -12.99 -6.02
N TYR A 145 -15.89 -12.90 -6.43
CA TYR A 145 -14.72 -12.77 -5.57
C TYR A 145 -14.35 -11.29 -5.53
N LEU A 146 -14.35 -10.68 -4.35
CA LEU A 146 -14.08 -9.26 -4.19
C LEU A 146 -13.00 -9.03 -3.13
N VAL A 147 -12.13 -8.06 -3.39
CA VAL A 147 -11.16 -7.56 -2.42
C VAL A 147 -11.09 -6.04 -2.48
N MET A 148 -11.12 -5.42 -1.31
CA MET A 148 -10.85 -4.01 -1.09
C MET A 148 -9.37 -3.83 -0.77
N ALA A 149 -8.73 -2.91 -1.47
CA ALA A 149 -7.33 -2.57 -1.32
C ALA A 149 -7.14 -1.05 -1.27
N ASP A 150 -6.03 -0.62 -0.70
CA ASP A 150 -5.57 0.76 -0.88
C ASP A 150 -4.97 0.96 -2.29
N ASP A 151 -4.82 2.22 -2.69
CA ASP A 151 -4.22 2.60 -3.98
C ASP A 151 -2.74 2.15 -4.09
N SER A 152 -2.02 2.12 -2.96
CA SER A 152 -0.61 1.73 -2.88
C SER A 152 -0.36 0.25 -3.20
N ALA A 153 -1.37 -0.62 -3.04
CA ALA A 153 -1.33 -2.03 -3.43
C ALA A 153 -1.23 -2.22 -4.96
N GLY A 154 -1.64 -1.21 -5.73
CA GLY A 154 -1.77 -1.30 -7.18
C GLY A 154 -2.77 -2.36 -7.63
N ARG A 155 -2.77 -2.70 -8.93
CA ARG A 155 -3.75 -3.65 -9.51
C ARG A 155 -3.27 -5.10 -9.49
N ARG A 156 -1.96 -5.34 -9.56
CA ARG A 156 -1.41 -6.69 -9.72
C ARG A 156 -1.65 -7.54 -8.48
N MET A 157 -1.34 -7.01 -7.29
CA MET A 157 -1.45 -7.75 -6.04
C MET A 157 -2.90 -8.19 -5.73
N PRO A 158 -3.92 -7.30 -5.80
CA PRO A 158 -5.31 -7.69 -5.53
C PRO A 158 -5.84 -8.73 -6.52
N PHE A 159 -5.55 -8.59 -7.81
CA PHE A 159 -6.02 -9.56 -8.81
C PHE A 159 -5.31 -10.91 -8.72
N THR A 160 -4.04 -10.96 -8.31
CA THR A 160 -3.36 -12.23 -8.00
C THR A 160 -4.04 -12.90 -6.82
N PHE A 161 -4.32 -12.15 -5.74
CA PHE A 161 -5.03 -12.67 -4.58
C PHE A 161 -6.43 -13.23 -4.94
N LEU A 162 -7.20 -12.52 -5.75
CA LEU A 162 -8.51 -13.01 -6.21
C LEU A 162 -8.41 -14.31 -7.02
N GLY A 163 -7.36 -14.46 -7.84
CA GLY A 163 -7.09 -15.71 -8.55
C GLY A 163 -6.76 -16.87 -7.60
N GLU A 164 -6.02 -16.63 -6.52
CA GLU A 164 -5.80 -17.64 -5.47
C GLU A 164 -7.10 -17.98 -4.73
N LEU A 165 -7.89 -16.96 -4.39
CA LEU A 165 -9.14 -17.10 -3.67
C LEU A 165 -10.14 -17.92 -4.47
N GLN A 166 -10.28 -17.64 -5.77
CA GLN A 166 -11.10 -18.42 -6.69
C GLN A 166 -10.65 -19.87 -6.75
N ARG A 167 -9.34 -20.14 -6.89
CA ARG A 167 -8.85 -21.53 -6.94
C ARG A 167 -9.14 -22.26 -5.63
N LYS A 168 -8.92 -21.64 -4.47
CA LYS A 168 -9.21 -22.25 -3.17
C LYS A 168 -10.71 -22.48 -2.95
N ALA A 169 -11.57 -21.58 -3.43
CA ALA A 169 -13.02 -21.70 -3.31
C ALA A 169 -13.62 -22.73 -4.28
N CYS A 170 -13.04 -22.87 -5.48
CA CYS A 170 -13.51 -23.79 -6.52
C CYS A 170 -13.02 -25.23 -6.34
N VAL A 171 -12.02 -25.47 -5.47
CA VAL A 171 -11.57 -26.84 -5.18
C VAL A 171 -12.67 -27.55 -4.37
N PRO A 172 -13.34 -28.59 -4.91
CA PRO A 172 -14.20 -29.43 -4.11
C PRO A 172 -13.35 -30.11 -3.02
N PRO A 173 -13.89 -30.39 -1.83
CA PRO A 173 -13.17 -31.05 -0.74
C PRO A 173 -12.92 -32.54 -1.02
N ILE A 174 -12.22 -32.84 -2.12
CA ILE A 174 -11.85 -34.20 -2.51
C ILE A 174 -10.34 -34.25 -2.66
N LEU A 175 -9.74 -35.09 -1.81
CA LEU A 175 -8.34 -35.50 -1.75
C LEU A 175 -7.41 -34.71 -0.81
N LEU A 176 -7.81 -34.58 0.45
CA LEU A 176 -6.83 -34.80 1.51
C LEU A 176 -6.60 -36.32 1.58
N PRO A 177 -5.37 -36.85 1.35
CA PRO A 177 -5.08 -38.22 1.76
C PRO A 177 -5.20 -38.26 3.29
N ALA A 178 -6.08 -39.13 3.79
CA ALA A 178 -6.22 -39.34 5.22
C ALA A 178 -4.85 -39.69 5.84
N PRO A 179 -4.43 -39.06 6.95
CA PRO A 179 -3.22 -39.46 7.66
C PRO A 179 -3.52 -40.76 8.42
N GLY A 180 -3.34 -41.91 7.79
CA GLY A 180 -3.69 -43.17 8.44
C GLY A 180 -3.67 -44.40 7.54
N SER A 181 -2.57 -44.63 6.82
CA SER A 181 -2.25 -45.97 6.34
C SER A 181 -0.78 -46.20 6.62
N ALA A 182 -0.48 -46.41 7.90
CA ALA A 182 0.77 -47.04 8.27
C ALA A 182 0.79 -48.44 7.63
N PRO A 183 1.89 -48.86 6.98
CA PRO A 183 2.06 -50.27 6.67
C PRO A 183 2.21 -50.99 8.00
N ASP A 184 1.28 -51.91 8.29
CA ASP A 184 1.40 -52.85 9.39
C ASP A 184 2.63 -53.75 9.12
N LEU A 185 3.78 -53.33 9.65
CA LEU A 185 4.91 -54.20 9.86
C LEU A 185 4.73 -54.86 11.23
N SER A 186 4.02 -55.98 11.24
CA SER A 186 4.12 -56.99 12.29
C SER A 186 4.14 -58.39 11.67
N SER A 187 5.38 -58.82 11.41
CA SER A 187 6.01 -60.16 11.51
C SER A 187 5.18 -61.34 12.10
N PRO A 188 5.74 -62.58 12.14
CA PRO A 188 6.43 -63.39 11.13
C PRO A 188 5.84 -64.84 11.10
N SER A 189 6.43 -65.70 10.25
CA SER A 189 6.51 -67.16 10.41
C SER A 189 5.24 -68.01 10.22
N SER A 190 5.24 -68.79 9.14
CA SER A 190 4.92 -70.21 9.26
C SER A 190 5.51 -71.00 8.08
N ALA A 191 6.54 -71.78 8.41
CA ALA A 191 6.98 -72.92 7.62
C ALA A 191 5.84 -73.95 7.51
N SER A 192 5.62 -74.49 6.31
CA SER A 192 5.50 -75.94 6.08
C SER A 192 5.07 -76.27 4.65
N TYR A 193 5.90 -77.12 4.03
CA TYR A 193 5.49 -78.40 3.44
C TYR A 193 4.54 -78.37 2.23
N ARG A 194 5.08 -78.68 1.04
CA ARG A 194 4.57 -79.83 0.27
C ARG A 194 5.56 -80.29 -0.81
N SER A 195 5.95 -81.55 -0.69
CA SER A 195 6.58 -82.37 -1.73
C SER A 195 5.65 -82.58 -2.92
N SER A 196 6.22 -82.68 -4.12
CA SER A 196 5.91 -83.70 -5.14
C SER A 196 7.10 -83.81 -6.08
#